data_AF-A0A2S4LWC9-F1
#
_entry.id   AF-A0A2S4LWC9-F1
#
_cell.length_a   1.000
_cell.length_b   1.000
_cell.length_c   1.000
_cell.angle_alpha   90.00
_cell.angle_beta   90.00
_cell.angle_gamma   90.00
#
_symmetry.space_group_name_H-M   'P 1'
#
loop_
_entity.id
_entity.type
_entity.pdbx_description
1 polymer ?
#
loop_
_entity_poly.entity_id
_entity_poly.type
_entity_poly.pdbx_seq_one_letter_code
_entity_poly.pdbx_strand_id
1 'polypeptide(L)'
;MLIHQYDNATGQYISSNLADPDPKNLDRWLVPAFSTDIALPERARNEWPFFVDGAWALKPDYRGQMLYRTADGTAAELLMPGIAPADAGLTTTPRPSDQYVWSDGGWALDPVIVAAQKRAAAMQEFEALLALARAANAGKADAYAAGLLSPAQAALFKAWANYQLDLVRVIDSADFPNDFAWPAKPDPDAIAAQVEADARAKAEAEAQENAAQQAASNDTTTAAE
;
A
#
# COMPACT_ATOMS: atom_id res chain seq x y z
N MET A 1 39.37 42.50 22.04
CA MET A 1 38.03 42.13 22.55
C MET A 1 37.29 41.36 21.45
N LEU A 2 36.52 40.31 21.75
CA LEU A 2 35.70 39.62 20.73
C LEU A 2 34.38 40.37 20.57
N ILE A 3 33.95 40.61 19.33
CA ILE A 3 32.65 41.19 19.00
C ILE A 3 31.88 40.27 18.05
N HIS A 4 30.57 40.33 18.14
CA HIS A 4 29.64 39.47 17.43
C HIS A 4 28.71 40.34 16.59
N GLN A 5 28.75 40.16 15.28
CA GLN A 5 27.88 40.86 14.33
C GLN A 5 26.54 40.14 14.21
N TYR A 6 25.49 40.93 14.14
CA TYR A 6 24.14 40.45 13.87
C TYR A 6 23.48 41.27 12.76
N ASP A 7 22.53 40.63 12.08
CA ASP A 7 21.70 41.27 11.06
C ASP A 7 20.80 42.33 11.69
N ASN A 8 20.75 43.53 11.11
CA ASN A 8 20.05 44.66 11.71
C ASN A 8 18.51 44.52 11.66
N ALA A 9 17.98 43.77 10.72
CA ALA A 9 16.54 43.62 10.53
C ALA A 9 15.98 42.45 11.36
N THR A 10 16.74 41.36 11.46
CA THR A 10 16.28 40.10 12.06
C THR A 10 16.95 39.79 13.39
N GLY A 11 18.09 40.41 13.69
CA GLY A 11 18.92 40.10 14.85
C GLY A 11 19.75 38.82 14.68
N GLN A 12 19.69 38.12 13.55
CA GLN A 12 20.42 36.86 13.36
C GLN A 12 21.92 37.05 13.50
N TYR A 13 22.59 36.20 14.28
CA TYR A 13 24.04 36.16 14.33
C TYR A 13 24.63 35.88 12.93
N ILE A 14 25.63 36.66 12.53
CA ILE A 14 26.33 36.56 11.24
C ILE A 14 27.75 36.01 11.44
N SER A 15 28.57 36.71 12.20
CA SER A 15 29.99 36.39 12.36
C SER A 15 30.59 36.96 13.65
N SER A 16 31.74 36.43 14.06
CA SER A 16 32.51 36.92 15.20
C SER A 16 33.87 37.37 14.72
N ASN A 17 34.32 38.53 15.16
CA ASN A 17 35.62 39.11 14.80
C ASN A 17 36.26 39.74 16.03
N LEU A 18 37.59 39.91 16.01
CA LEU A 18 38.26 40.74 17.01
C LEU A 18 37.97 42.20 16.70
N ALA A 19 37.59 42.96 17.74
CA ALA A 19 37.44 44.40 17.63
C ALA A 19 38.80 45.06 17.41
N ASP A 20 38.80 46.10 16.59
CA ASP A 20 39.97 46.95 16.40
C ASP A 20 40.14 47.91 17.59
N PRO A 21 41.38 48.22 18.01
CA PRO A 21 41.61 49.27 19.00
C PRO A 21 41.23 50.62 18.41
N ASP A 22 40.72 51.52 19.24
CA ASP A 22 40.40 52.88 18.81
C ASP A 22 41.70 53.67 18.57
N PRO A 23 41.96 54.16 17.34
CA PRO A 23 43.19 54.88 17.03
C PRO A 23 43.33 56.21 17.80
N LYS A 24 42.26 56.72 18.40
CA LYS A 24 42.26 57.94 19.21
C LYS A 24 42.27 57.67 20.72
N ASN A 25 42.05 56.42 21.14
CA ASN A 25 42.06 56.03 22.55
C ASN A 25 42.45 54.55 22.68
N LEU A 26 43.72 54.30 23.02
CA LEU A 26 44.28 52.94 23.08
C LEU A 26 43.66 52.06 24.18
N ASP A 27 42.90 52.64 25.12
CA ASP A 27 42.19 51.91 26.17
C ASP A 27 40.76 51.52 25.76
N ARG A 28 40.34 51.85 24.53
CA ARG A 28 38.98 51.59 24.00
C ARG A 28 39.02 50.72 22.75
N TRP A 29 37.99 49.90 22.59
CA TRP A 29 37.76 49.10 21.38
C TRP A 29 36.63 49.68 20.53
N LEU A 30 36.73 49.57 19.21
CA LEU A 30 35.67 49.95 18.30
C LEU A 30 34.62 48.82 18.23
N VAL A 31 33.36 49.17 18.53
CA VAL A 31 32.20 48.29 18.32
C VAL A 31 31.34 48.93 17.22
N PRO A 32 31.36 48.37 15.99
CA PRO A 32 30.52 48.86 14.91
C PRO A 32 29.02 48.76 15.24
N ALA A 33 28.19 49.46 14.47
CA ALA A 33 26.75 49.25 14.53
C ALA A 33 26.41 47.77 14.29
N PHE A 34 25.32 47.30 14.92
CA PHE A 34 24.85 45.92 14.82
C PHE A 34 25.91 44.88 15.21
N SER A 35 26.76 45.27 16.17
CA SER A 35 27.73 44.40 16.82
C SER A 35 27.59 44.53 18.32
N THR A 36 27.95 43.48 19.05
CA THR A 36 27.98 43.49 20.52
C THR A 36 29.20 42.72 21.02
N ASP A 37 29.74 43.13 22.17
CA ASP A 37 30.74 42.41 22.94
C ASP A 37 30.10 41.41 23.94
N ILE A 38 28.76 41.36 24.01
CA ILE A 38 28.03 40.35 24.79
C ILE A 38 28.35 38.98 24.20
N ALA A 39 28.96 38.12 25.02
CA ALA A 39 29.35 36.78 24.62
C ALA A 39 28.15 35.97 24.12
N LEU A 40 28.36 35.19 23.05
CA LEU A 40 27.36 34.26 22.55
C LEU A 40 27.03 33.20 23.62
N PRO A 41 25.75 32.80 23.75
CA PRO A 41 25.38 31.66 24.58
C PRO A 41 25.94 30.36 24.00
N GLU A 42 26.13 29.35 24.85
CA GLU A 42 26.34 27.98 24.38
C GLU A 42 25.09 27.53 23.59
N ARG A 43 25.31 26.96 22.40
CA ARG A 43 24.23 26.55 21.50
C ARG A 43 24.20 25.04 21.35
N ALA A 44 23.01 24.45 21.41
CA ALA A 44 22.82 23.05 21.06
C ALA A 44 22.68 22.88 19.54
N ARG A 45 22.54 21.61 19.13
CA ARG A 45 22.06 21.29 17.78
C ARG A 45 20.66 21.86 17.62
N ASN A 46 20.38 22.39 16.43
CA ASN A 46 19.10 23.00 16.03
C ASN A 46 18.78 24.35 16.67
N GLU A 47 19.80 25.09 17.10
CA GLU A 47 19.63 26.43 17.66
C GLU A 47 20.54 27.44 16.96
N TRP A 48 20.01 28.65 16.74
CA TRP A 48 20.77 29.77 16.22
C TRP A 48 20.57 31.03 17.09
N PRO A 49 21.63 31.82 17.34
CA PRO A 49 21.51 33.04 18.14
C PRO A 49 20.85 34.19 17.36
N PHE A 50 19.98 34.92 18.05
CA PHE A 50 19.34 36.15 17.60
C PHE A 50 19.53 37.23 18.67
N PHE A 51 20.05 38.39 18.30
CA PHE A 51 20.16 39.54 19.18
C PHE A 51 18.83 40.28 19.22
N VAL A 52 18.12 40.19 20.35
CA VAL A 52 16.79 40.75 20.56
C VAL A 52 16.78 41.51 21.88
N ASP A 53 16.28 42.74 21.88
CA ASP A 53 16.14 43.58 23.07
C ASP A 53 17.42 43.71 23.92
N GLY A 54 18.57 43.78 23.25
CA GLY A 54 19.88 43.96 23.90
C GLY A 54 20.53 42.69 24.45
N ALA A 55 19.99 41.50 24.15
CA ALA A 55 20.55 40.23 24.58
C ALA A 55 20.47 39.14 23.48
N TRP A 56 21.30 38.11 23.60
CA TRP A 56 21.21 36.92 22.74
C TRP A 56 20.08 36.00 23.20
N ALA A 57 19.23 35.60 22.26
CA ALA A 57 18.22 34.56 22.41
C ALA A 57 18.45 33.46 21.38
N LEU A 58 18.40 32.20 21.81
CA LEU A 58 18.47 31.05 20.92
C LEU A 58 17.09 30.77 20.33
N LYS A 59 17.02 30.58 19.02
CA LYS A 59 15.80 30.17 18.30
C LYS A 59 16.06 28.92 17.46
N PRO A 60 15.00 28.18 17.07
CA PRO A 60 15.12 26.97 16.25
C PRO A 60 15.91 27.18 14.96
N ASP A 61 16.79 26.26 14.57
CA ASP A 61 17.50 26.29 13.30
C ASP A 61 17.67 24.89 12.71
N TYR A 62 16.80 24.56 11.77
CA TYR A 62 16.79 23.26 11.11
C TYR A 62 17.32 23.32 9.67
N ARG A 63 18.07 24.38 9.33
CA ARG A 63 18.69 24.49 8.01
C ARG A 63 19.66 23.33 7.75
N GLY A 64 19.74 22.91 6.50
CA GLY A 64 20.62 21.80 6.08
C GLY A 64 20.18 20.43 6.60
N GLN A 65 18.98 20.30 7.16
CA GLN A 65 18.38 19.02 7.53
C GLN A 65 17.23 18.68 6.60
N MET A 66 17.16 17.40 6.23
CA MET A 66 16.00 16.84 5.55
C MET A 66 14.84 16.76 6.54
N LEU A 67 13.74 17.43 6.21
CA LEU A 67 12.48 17.39 6.93
C LEU A 67 11.40 16.77 6.03
N TYR A 68 10.25 16.48 6.60
CA TYR A 68 9.13 15.87 5.91
C TYR A 68 7.85 16.63 6.17
N ARG A 69 7.05 16.86 5.13
CA ARG A 69 5.72 17.47 5.29
C ARG A 69 4.82 16.52 6.06
N THR A 70 4.19 17.04 7.09
CA THR A 70 3.19 16.30 7.88
C THR A 70 1.94 15.96 7.06
N ALA A 71 1.67 16.69 5.98
CA ALA A 71 0.54 16.44 5.10
C ALA A 71 0.65 15.12 4.30
N ASP A 72 1.84 14.75 3.83
CA ASP A 72 2.01 13.63 2.88
C ASP A 72 3.32 12.84 3.03
N GLY A 73 4.26 13.30 3.85
CA GLY A 73 5.58 12.69 4.05
C GLY A 73 6.63 13.11 3.02
N THR A 74 6.33 14.04 2.11
CA THR A 74 7.28 14.50 1.10
C THR A 74 8.43 15.29 1.72
N ALA A 75 9.62 15.14 1.14
CA ALA A 75 10.82 15.86 1.55
C ALA A 75 10.64 17.39 1.46
N ALA A 76 11.17 18.09 2.46
CA ALA A 76 11.21 19.54 2.54
C ALA A 76 12.43 19.99 3.36
N GLU A 77 12.79 21.27 3.22
CA GLU A 77 13.88 21.88 3.97
C GLU A 77 13.45 23.26 4.47
N LEU A 78 13.97 23.67 5.63
CA LEU A 78 13.89 25.06 6.09
C LEU A 78 15.14 25.81 5.64
N LEU A 79 14.95 26.96 5.01
CA LEU A 79 16.05 27.79 4.50
C LEU A 79 16.40 28.96 5.43
N MET A 80 15.58 29.19 6.45
CA MET A 80 15.77 30.27 7.43
C MET A 80 15.80 29.69 8.83
N PRO A 81 16.65 30.22 9.73
CA PRO A 81 16.54 29.93 11.15
C PRO A 81 15.36 30.71 11.74
N GLY A 82 15.02 30.42 12.99
CA GLY A 82 13.92 31.01 13.73
C GLY A 82 12.57 30.33 13.54
N ILE A 83 12.48 29.25 12.76
CA ILE A 83 11.23 28.53 12.47
C ILE A 83 11.38 27.09 12.97
N ALA A 84 10.48 26.65 13.86
CA ALA A 84 10.42 25.25 14.23
C ALA A 84 9.75 24.43 13.11
N PRO A 85 10.13 23.16 12.88
CA PRO A 85 9.50 22.31 11.87
C PRO A 85 7.98 22.27 12.01
N ALA A 86 7.46 22.14 13.24
CA ALA A 86 6.03 22.06 13.51
C ALA A 86 5.27 23.31 13.01
N ASP A 87 5.84 24.50 13.20
CA ASP A 87 5.23 25.78 12.75
C ASP A 87 5.15 25.88 11.22
N ALA A 88 6.01 25.15 10.51
CA ALA A 88 6.02 25.04 9.06
C ALA A 88 5.25 23.82 8.53
N GLY A 89 4.54 23.07 9.39
CA GLY A 89 3.87 21.83 9.00
C GLY A 89 4.84 20.71 8.64
N LEU A 90 6.05 20.72 9.20
CA LEU A 90 7.13 19.77 8.95
C LEU A 90 7.46 18.94 10.21
N THR A 91 8.09 17.80 9.98
CA THR A 91 8.64 16.92 11.00
C THR A 91 10.02 16.41 10.61
N THR A 92 10.85 16.08 11.59
CA THR A 92 12.12 15.37 11.36
C THR A 92 11.92 13.87 11.12
N THR A 93 10.71 13.35 11.39
CA THR A 93 10.40 11.92 11.29
C THR A 93 9.87 11.59 9.90
N PRO A 94 10.52 10.70 9.13
CA PRO A 94 10.01 10.28 7.82
C PRO A 94 8.69 9.53 7.97
N ARG A 95 7.81 9.68 6.97
CA ARG A 95 6.58 8.90 6.88
C ARG A 95 6.92 7.43 6.62
N PRO A 96 6.48 6.47 7.47
CA PRO A 96 6.86 5.06 7.30
C PRO A 96 6.31 4.42 6.02
N SER A 97 5.05 4.70 5.68
CA SER A 97 4.40 4.27 4.43
C SER A 97 3.16 5.12 4.14
N ASP A 98 2.55 4.88 2.98
CA ASP A 98 1.29 5.50 2.57
C ASP A 98 0.08 5.15 3.45
N GLN A 99 0.22 4.14 4.32
CA GLN A 99 -0.78 3.75 5.32
C GLN A 99 -0.77 4.65 6.57
N TYR A 100 0.26 5.49 6.74
CA TYR A 100 0.39 6.35 7.91
C TYR A 100 -0.09 7.77 7.62
N VAL A 101 -0.79 8.39 8.55
CA VAL A 101 -1.21 9.80 8.51
C VAL A 101 -0.63 10.54 9.71
N TRP A 102 -0.43 11.85 9.58
CA TRP A 102 0.07 12.65 10.71
C TRP A 102 -1.08 12.98 11.66
N SER A 103 -0.93 12.58 12.92
CA SER A 103 -1.91 12.79 13.99
C SER A 103 -1.19 12.87 15.32
N ASP A 104 -1.64 13.75 16.22
CA ASP A 104 -1.11 13.87 17.58
C ASP A 104 0.43 14.01 17.66
N GLY A 105 1.02 14.71 16.69
CA GLY A 105 2.46 14.98 16.66
C GLY A 105 3.33 13.81 16.16
N GLY A 106 2.73 12.78 15.55
CA GLY A 106 3.45 11.65 14.98
C GLY A 106 2.73 11.01 13.79
N TRP A 107 3.44 10.10 13.12
CA TRP A 107 2.83 9.24 12.10
C TRP A 107 2.07 8.11 12.79
N ALA A 108 0.76 8.01 12.55
CA ALA A 108 -0.08 6.92 13.03
C ALA A 108 -0.63 6.11 11.85
N LEU A 109 -0.76 4.81 12.04
CA LEU A 109 -1.36 3.92 11.04
C LEU A 109 -2.85 4.24 10.91
N ASP A 110 -3.31 4.50 9.69
CA ASP A 110 -4.72 4.75 9.40
C ASP A 110 -5.44 3.43 9.05
N PRO A 111 -6.33 2.92 9.91
CA PRO A 111 -7.03 1.67 9.67
C PRO A 111 -7.94 1.73 8.42
N VAL A 112 -8.43 2.92 8.04
CA VAL A 112 -9.26 3.10 6.84
C VAL A 112 -8.40 2.94 5.59
N ILE A 113 -7.21 3.52 5.55
CA ILE A 113 -6.27 3.35 4.43
C ILE A 113 -5.82 1.89 4.32
N VAL A 114 -5.47 1.26 5.45
CA VAL A 114 -5.08 -0.16 5.48
C VAL A 114 -6.21 -1.05 4.93
N ALA A 115 -7.44 -0.85 5.39
CA ALA A 115 -8.59 -1.62 4.91
C ALA A 115 -8.86 -1.38 3.41
N ALA A 116 -8.75 -0.14 2.95
CA ALA A 116 -8.94 0.21 1.54
C ALA A 116 -7.87 -0.43 0.65
N GLN A 117 -6.59 -0.38 1.05
CA GLN A 117 -5.51 -1.02 0.31
C GLN A 117 -5.65 -2.54 0.27
N LYS A 118 -6.00 -3.17 1.40
CA LYS A 118 -6.26 -4.62 1.45
C LYS A 118 -7.39 -5.02 0.51
N ARG A 119 -8.49 -4.25 0.50
CA ARG A 119 -9.61 -4.46 -0.42
C ARG A 119 -9.19 -4.27 -1.88
N ALA A 120 -8.43 -3.23 -2.18
CA ALA A 120 -7.96 -2.95 -3.53
C ALA A 120 -7.05 -4.07 -4.07
N ALA A 121 -6.11 -4.56 -3.26
CA ALA A 121 -5.24 -5.68 -3.63
C ALA A 121 -6.05 -6.96 -3.91
N ALA A 122 -6.99 -7.30 -3.03
CA ALA A 122 -7.88 -8.44 -3.23
C ALA A 122 -8.74 -8.29 -4.50
N MET A 123 -9.24 -7.08 -4.79
CA MET A 123 -10.02 -6.82 -5.99
C MET A 123 -9.18 -6.91 -7.28
N GLN A 124 -7.91 -6.52 -7.23
CA GLN A 124 -7.00 -6.71 -8.37
C GLN A 124 -6.79 -8.20 -8.67
N GLU A 125 -6.67 -9.04 -7.65
CA GLU A 125 -6.59 -10.49 -7.82
C GLU A 125 -7.89 -11.07 -8.38
N PHE A 126 -9.05 -10.65 -7.85
CA PHE A 126 -10.37 -11.01 -8.37
C PHE A 126 -10.48 -10.72 -9.88
N GLU A 127 -10.15 -9.50 -10.31
CA GLU A 127 -10.21 -9.11 -11.72
C GLU A 127 -9.29 -9.97 -12.60
N ALA A 128 -8.08 -10.29 -12.11
CA ALA A 128 -7.16 -11.18 -12.82
C ALA A 128 -7.73 -12.60 -12.97
N LEU A 129 -8.32 -13.16 -11.91
CA LEU A 129 -8.93 -14.49 -11.94
C LEU A 129 -10.18 -14.54 -12.82
N LEU A 130 -11.00 -13.49 -12.79
CA LEU A 130 -12.20 -13.36 -13.61
C LEU A 130 -11.85 -13.22 -15.10
N ALA A 131 -10.82 -12.42 -15.43
CA ALA A 131 -10.32 -12.29 -16.79
C ALA A 131 -9.81 -13.62 -17.33
N LEU A 132 -9.06 -14.38 -16.51
CA LEU A 132 -8.60 -15.72 -16.85
C LEU A 132 -9.76 -16.67 -17.14
N ALA A 133 -10.78 -16.69 -16.28
CA ALA A 133 -11.96 -17.55 -16.46
C ALA A 133 -12.78 -17.18 -17.70
N ARG A 134 -12.93 -15.89 -17.99
CA ARG A 134 -13.58 -15.40 -19.21
C ARG A 134 -12.82 -15.83 -20.47
N ALA A 135 -11.48 -15.71 -20.44
CA ALA A 135 -10.63 -16.17 -21.54
C ALA A 135 -10.78 -17.68 -21.78
N ALA A 136 -10.88 -18.48 -20.72
CA ALA A 136 -11.09 -19.93 -20.82
C ALA A 136 -12.40 -20.30 -21.55
N ASN A 137 -13.46 -19.50 -21.39
CA ASN A 137 -14.77 -19.73 -22.02
C ASN A 137 -15.00 -18.93 -23.31
N ALA A 138 -14.06 -18.08 -23.72
CA ALA A 138 -14.20 -17.22 -24.90
C ALA A 138 -14.49 -18.04 -26.16
N GLY A 139 -15.52 -17.63 -26.91
CA GLY A 139 -15.93 -18.25 -28.18
C GLY A 139 -16.61 -19.62 -28.06
N LYS A 140 -16.79 -20.17 -26.85
CA LYS A 140 -17.37 -21.52 -26.65
C LYS A 140 -18.88 -21.52 -26.40
N ALA A 141 -19.49 -20.36 -26.18
CA ALA A 141 -20.89 -20.24 -25.78
C ALA A 141 -21.87 -20.80 -26.84
N ASP A 142 -21.72 -20.40 -28.11
CA ASP A 142 -22.60 -20.88 -29.18
C ASP A 142 -22.39 -22.36 -29.48
N ALA A 143 -21.12 -22.82 -29.48
CA ALA A 143 -20.79 -24.23 -29.65
C ALA A 143 -21.34 -25.10 -28.50
N TYR A 144 -21.32 -24.57 -27.27
CA TYR A 144 -21.94 -25.22 -26.11
C TYR A 144 -23.46 -25.30 -26.25
N ALA A 145 -24.12 -24.19 -26.61
CA ALA A 145 -25.57 -24.14 -26.81
C ALA A 145 -26.06 -25.04 -27.95
N ALA A 146 -25.28 -25.16 -29.02
CA ALA A 146 -25.56 -26.04 -30.16
C ALA A 146 -25.20 -27.52 -29.90
N GLY A 147 -24.64 -27.86 -28.72
CA GLY A 147 -24.23 -29.22 -28.39
C GLY A 147 -23.04 -29.74 -29.21
N LEU A 148 -22.22 -28.84 -29.76
CA LEU A 148 -21.07 -29.17 -30.62
C LEU A 148 -19.79 -29.47 -29.83
N LEU A 149 -19.78 -29.21 -28.53
CA LEU A 149 -18.65 -29.52 -27.66
C LEU A 149 -18.64 -30.99 -27.28
N SER A 150 -17.45 -31.58 -27.17
CA SER A 150 -17.31 -32.92 -26.57
C SER A 150 -17.82 -32.91 -25.12
N PRO A 151 -18.21 -34.05 -24.54
CA PRO A 151 -18.64 -34.12 -23.15
C PRO A 151 -17.64 -33.49 -22.17
N ALA A 152 -16.33 -33.73 -22.36
CA ALA A 152 -15.27 -33.15 -21.54
C ALA A 152 -15.17 -31.62 -21.73
N GLN A 153 -15.26 -31.11 -22.97
CA GLN A 153 -15.26 -29.67 -23.25
C GLN A 153 -16.48 -28.97 -22.65
N ALA A 154 -17.65 -29.59 -22.73
CA ALA A 154 -18.88 -29.07 -22.14
C ALA A 154 -18.80 -29.04 -20.61
N ALA A 155 -18.23 -30.08 -19.98
CA ALA A 155 -17.98 -30.11 -18.54
C ALA A 155 -16.98 -29.03 -18.11
N LEU A 156 -15.89 -28.86 -18.85
CA LEU A 156 -14.88 -27.83 -18.59
C LEU A 156 -15.47 -26.41 -18.73
N PHE A 157 -16.29 -26.17 -19.77
CA PHE A 157 -16.99 -24.89 -19.96
C PHE A 157 -17.89 -24.54 -18.75
N LYS A 158 -18.66 -25.52 -18.25
CA LYS A 158 -19.49 -25.37 -17.04
C LYS A 158 -18.65 -25.12 -15.80
N ALA A 159 -17.54 -25.84 -15.63
CA ALA A 159 -16.66 -25.67 -14.48
C ALA A 159 -16.08 -24.24 -14.41
N TRP A 160 -15.63 -23.69 -15.55
CA TRP A 160 -15.21 -22.29 -15.64
C TRP A 160 -16.34 -21.29 -15.42
N ALA A 161 -17.57 -21.61 -15.81
CA ALA A 161 -18.73 -20.77 -15.52
C ALA A 161 -19.07 -20.76 -14.01
N ASN A 162 -19.04 -21.92 -13.35
CA ASN A 162 -19.22 -22.03 -11.90
C ASN A 162 -18.11 -21.29 -11.14
N TYR A 163 -16.86 -21.43 -11.58
CA TYR A 163 -15.72 -20.72 -11.00
C TYR A 163 -15.93 -19.20 -11.00
N GLN A 164 -16.48 -18.62 -12.08
CA GLN A 164 -16.80 -17.19 -12.12
C GLN A 164 -17.87 -16.80 -11.08
N LEU A 165 -18.89 -17.63 -10.90
CA LEU A 165 -19.91 -17.40 -9.87
C LEU A 165 -19.32 -17.51 -8.46
N ASP A 166 -18.44 -18.48 -8.23
CA ASP A 166 -17.79 -18.67 -6.94
C ASP A 166 -16.82 -17.52 -6.60
N LEU A 167 -16.11 -16.97 -7.58
CA LEU A 167 -15.32 -15.74 -7.38
C LEU A 167 -16.20 -14.56 -6.92
N VAL A 168 -17.38 -14.39 -7.53
CA VAL A 168 -18.32 -13.32 -7.16
C VAL A 168 -18.89 -13.54 -5.76
N ARG A 169 -19.20 -14.78 -5.40
CA ARG A 169 -19.65 -15.14 -4.03
C ARG A 169 -18.62 -14.78 -2.97
N VAL A 170 -17.32 -14.91 -3.28
CA VAL A 170 -16.25 -14.52 -2.35
C VAL A 170 -16.26 -13.01 -2.09
N ILE A 171 -16.36 -12.17 -3.13
CA ILE A 171 -16.35 -10.70 -2.93
C ILE A 171 -17.61 -10.17 -2.25
N ASP A 172 -18.73 -10.90 -2.39
CA ASP A 172 -20.01 -10.59 -1.75
C ASP A 172 -20.10 -11.12 -0.30
N SER A 173 -19.11 -11.90 0.15
CA SER A 173 -19.05 -12.42 1.52
C SER A 173 -18.78 -11.33 2.54
N ALA A 174 -19.34 -11.48 3.74
CA ALA A 174 -19.07 -10.60 4.88
C ALA A 174 -17.61 -10.65 5.35
N ASP A 175 -16.91 -11.75 5.08
CA ASP A 175 -15.52 -11.94 5.51
C ASP A 175 -14.52 -11.26 4.56
N PHE A 176 -14.95 -10.83 3.37
CA PHE A 176 -14.10 -10.13 2.40
C PHE A 176 -13.86 -8.66 2.79
N PRO A 177 -12.64 -8.13 2.69
CA PRO A 177 -11.40 -8.75 2.19
C PRO A 177 -10.52 -9.34 3.32
N ASN A 178 -11.09 -9.55 4.51
CA ASN A 178 -10.30 -9.81 5.70
C ASN A 178 -9.86 -11.25 5.86
N ASP A 179 -10.78 -12.19 5.61
CA ASP A 179 -10.59 -13.62 5.73
C ASP A 179 -11.33 -14.32 4.60
N PHE A 180 -10.61 -14.70 3.54
CA PHE A 180 -11.20 -15.37 2.39
C PHE A 180 -10.16 -16.23 1.68
N ALA A 181 -10.64 -17.18 0.89
CA ALA A 181 -9.83 -17.97 -0.02
C ALA A 181 -10.50 -17.99 -1.39
N TRP A 182 -9.71 -17.78 -2.46
CA TRP A 182 -10.20 -17.97 -3.81
C TRP A 182 -10.50 -19.45 -4.07
N PRO A 183 -11.58 -19.77 -4.81
CA PRO A 183 -11.84 -21.14 -5.24
C PRO A 183 -10.67 -21.70 -6.04
N ALA A 184 -10.51 -23.02 -6.03
CA ALA A 184 -9.52 -23.66 -6.89
C ALA A 184 -9.93 -23.53 -8.36
N LYS A 185 -8.95 -23.30 -9.23
CA LYS A 185 -9.18 -23.22 -10.68
C LYS A 185 -9.63 -24.59 -11.22
N PRO A 186 -10.54 -24.64 -12.20
CA PRO A 186 -10.88 -25.86 -12.91
C PRO A 186 -9.64 -26.54 -13.50
N ASP A 187 -9.49 -27.84 -13.22
CA ASP A 187 -8.43 -28.68 -13.76
C ASP A 187 -8.97 -29.47 -14.98
N PRO A 188 -8.50 -29.17 -16.21
CA PRO A 188 -8.97 -29.85 -17.42
C PRO A 188 -8.79 -31.37 -17.38
N ASP A 189 -7.68 -31.86 -16.85
CA ASP A 189 -7.33 -33.28 -16.87
C ASP A 189 -8.19 -34.05 -15.86
N ALA A 190 -8.35 -33.50 -14.66
CA ALA A 190 -9.25 -34.07 -13.66
C ALA A 190 -10.70 -34.10 -14.14
N ILE A 191 -11.16 -33.03 -14.81
CA ILE A 191 -12.52 -32.96 -15.36
C ILE A 191 -12.70 -33.97 -16.49
N ALA A 192 -11.74 -34.10 -17.40
CA ALA A 192 -11.80 -35.09 -18.48
C ALA A 192 -11.85 -36.52 -17.92
N ALA A 193 -10.97 -36.84 -16.96
CA ALA A 193 -10.94 -38.14 -16.30
C ALA A 193 -12.28 -38.46 -15.59
N GLN A 194 -12.88 -37.47 -14.94
CA GLN A 194 -14.19 -37.64 -14.30
C GLN A 194 -15.29 -37.93 -15.33
N VAL A 195 -15.32 -37.19 -16.44
CA VAL A 195 -16.31 -37.39 -17.50
C VAL A 195 -16.18 -38.78 -18.14
N GLU A 196 -14.96 -39.26 -18.35
CA GLU A 196 -14.71 -40.62 -18.85
C GLU A 196 -15.13 -41.69 -17.84
N ALA A 197 -14.85 -41.48 -16.55
CA ALA A 197 -15.27 -42.39 -15.49
C ALA A 197 -16.79 -42.48 -15.38
N ASP A 198 -17.49 -41.33 -15.44
CA ASP A 198 -18.94 -41.26 -15.42
C ASP A 198 -19.56 -41.95 -16.65
N ALA A 199 -18.96 -41.76 -17.82
CA ALA A 199 -19.41 -42.42 -19.06
C ALA A 199 -19.24 -43.94 -18.98
N ARG A 200 -18.11 -44.43 -18.45
CA ARG A 200 -17.87 -45.87 -18.23
C ARG A 200 -18.86 -46.45 -17.22
N ALA A 201 -19.06 -45.80 -16.08
CA ALA A 201 -20.01 -46.24 -15.06
C ALA A 201 -21.44 -46.33 -15.62
N LYS A 202 -21.85 -45.35 -16.43
CA LYS A 202 -23.14 -45.37 -17.11
C LYS A 202 -23.27 -46.54 -18.10
N ALA A 203 -22.26 -46.79 -18.92
CA ALA A 203 -22.27 -47.91 -19.87
C ALA A 203 -22.32 -49.28 -19.16
N GLU A 204 -21.61 -49.43 -18.04
CA GLU A 204 -21.67 -50.64 -17.21
C GLU A 204 -23.06 -50.85 -16.60
N ALA A 205 -23.69 -49.79 -16.08
CA ALA A 205 -25.04 -49.86 -15.55
C ALA A 205 -26.07 -50.24 -16.63
N GLU A 206 -26.00 -49.64 -17.82
CA GLU A 206 -26.87 -49.98 -18.95
C GLU A 206 -26.66 -51.42 -19.43
N ALA A 207 -25.41 -51.91 -19.45
CA ALA A 207 -25.12 -53.30 -19.80
C ALA A 207 -25.68 -54.29 -18.77
N GLN A 208 -25.58 -53.97 -17.47
CA GLN A 208 -26.17 -54.79 -16.40
C GLN A 208 -27.69 -54.81 -16.47
N GLU A 209 -28.32 -53.66 -16.72
CA GLU A 209 -29.77 -53.57 -16.89
C GLU A 209 -30.24 -54.38 -18.10
N ASN A 210 -29.57 -54.23 -19.24
CA ASN A 210 -29.88 -55.01 -20.44
C ASN A 210 -29.69 -56.52 -20.23
N ALA A 211 -28.62 -56.93 -19.52
CA ALA A 211 -28.39 -58.33 -19.18
C ALA A 211 -29.45 -58.88 -18.22
N ALA A 212 -29.89 -58.10 -17.22
CA ALA A 212 -30.96 -58.47 -16.31
C ALA A 212 -32.31 -58.61 -17.05
N GLN A 213 -32.61 -57.69 -17.98
CA GLN A 213 -33.80 -57.75 -18.82
C GLN A 213 -33.79 -58.99 -19.72
N GLN A 214 -32.64 -59.32 -20.33
CA GLN A 214 -32.48 -60.52 -21.16
C GLN A 214 -32.63 -61.82 -20.36
N ALA A 215 -32.05 -61.89 -19.15
CA ALA A 215 -32.19 -63.03 -18.26
C ALA A 215 -33.66 -63.25 -17.84
N ALA A 216 -34.37 -62.17 -17.48
CA ALA A 216 -35.80 -62.24 -17.14
C ALA A 216 -36.66 -62.71 -18.33
N SER A 217 -36.37 -62.25 -19.55
CA SER A 217 -37.11 -62.72 -20.74
C SER A 217 -36.84 -64.19 -21.09
N ASN A 218 -35.62 -64.69 -20.82
CA ASN A 218 -35.28 -66.10 -21.08
C ASN A 218 -35.95 -67.05 -20.08
N ASP A 219 -35.95 -66.73 -18.78
CA ASP A 219 -36.62 -67.55 -17.75
C ASP A 219 -38.15 -67.66 -17.98
N THR A 220 -38.77 -66.62 -18.53
CA THR A 220 -40.22 -66.63 -18.84
C THR A 220 -40.53 -67.55 -20.03
N THR A 221 -39.56 -67.82 -20.90
CA THR A 221 -39.72 -68.68 -22.09
C THR A 221 -39.49 -70.16 -21.77
N THR A 222 -38.60 -70.48 -20.83
CA THR A 222 -38.29 -71.89 -20.44
C THR A 222 -39.35 -72.51 -19.53
N ALA A 223 -40.21 -71.73 -18.88
CA ALA A 223 -41.33 -72.23 -18.07
C ALA A 223 -42.60 -72.56 -18.88
N ALA A 224 -42.58 -72.35 -20.20
CA ALA A 224 -43.73 -72.57 -21.10
C ALA A 224 -43.60 -73.82 -22.00
N GLU A 225 -42.51 -74.59 -21.88
CA GLU A 225 -42.35 -75.95 -22.45
C GLU A 225 -42.53 -77.02 -21.36
#